data_AF-A0A8E4W3F4-F1
#
_entry.id   AF-A0A8E4W3F4-F1
#
_cell.length_a   1.000
_cell.length_b   1.000
_cell.length_c   1.000
_cell.angle_alpha   90.00
_cell.angle_beta   90.00
_cell.angle_gamma   90.00
#
_symmetry.space_group_name_H-M   'P 1'
#
loop_
_entity.id
_entity.type
_entity.pdbx_description
1 polymer ?
#
loop_
_entity_poly.entity_id
_entity_poly.type
_entity_poly.pdbx_seq_one_letter_code
_entity_poly.pdbx_strand_id
1 'polypeptide(L)'
;MRTLLRTPARRRAALLVAIAVIGSVIAAALWISQHRDAGTPSASDCGVVADVAQDWRAVGEASNAAAMQPGAAEDPERWAALADKSRRAANSVSAPDLKSDLTSWAIGFDEFANIARDTGKGPEDVRFQRFVDNSKKVAQATDKLQAACPKIATPRASNSSAG
;
A
#
# COMPACT_ATOMS: atom_id res chain seq x y z
N MET A 1 65.88 20.65 -5.02
CA MET A 1 64.46 21.03 -4.85
C MET A 1 63.77 21.04 -6.21
N ARG A 2 62.99 20.00 -6.54
CA ARG A 2 62.14 19.99 -7.75
C ARG A 2 60.69 20.04 -7.29
N THR A 3 60.09 21.21 -7.41
CA THR A 3 58.68 21.46 -7.15
C THR A 3 57.87 20.74 -8.22
N LEU A 4 57.25 19.62 -7.88
CA LEU A 4 56.33 18.91 -8.78
C LEU A 4 55.12 19.80 -9.05
N LEU A 5 55.12 20.46 -10.21
CA LEU A 5 53.96 21.12 -10.80
C LEU A 5 52.82 20.10 -10.90
N ARG A 6 51.87 20.13 -9.95
CA ARG A 6 50.59 19.43 -10.07
C ARG A 6 49.86 20.04 -11.26
N THR A 7 49.97 19.38 -12.41
CA THR A 7 49.30 19.75 -13.66
C THR A 7 47.79 19.94 -13.45
N PRO A 8 47.18 20.97 -14.05
CA PRO A 8 45.75 21.30 -13.85
C PRO A 8 44.81 20.15 -14.25
N ALA A 9 45.24 19.28 -15.17
CA ALA A 9 44.53 18.07 -15.55
C ALA A 9 44.37 17.06 -14.39
N ARG A 10 45.39 16.87 -13.55
CA ARG A 10 45.30 16.00 -12.36
C ARG A 10 44.37 16.57 -11.31
N ARG A 11 44.31 17.90 -11.16
CA ARG A 11 43.36 18.57 -10.25
C ARG A 11 41.91 18.43 -10.75
N ARG A 12 41.66 18.56 -12.06
CA ARG A 12 40.33 18.38 -12.65
C ARG A 12 39.84 16.93 -12.55
N ALA A 13 40.70 15.96 -12.83
CA ALA A 13 40.38 14.54 -12.67
C ALA A 13 40.08 14.19 -11.20
N ALA A 14 40.89 14.68 -10.26
CA ALA A 14 40.63 14.48 -8.83
C ALA A 14 39.31 15.12 -8.37
N LEU A 15 38.94 16.29 -8.91
CA LEU A 15 37.68 16.96 -8.60
C LEU A 15 36.47 16.14 -9.10
N LEU A 16 36.52 15.60 -10.32
CA LEU A 16 35.45 14.78 -10.89
C LEU A 16 35.25 13.47 -10.13
N VAL A 17 36.35 12.81 -9.74
CA VAL A 17 36.29 11.60 -8.89
C VAL A 17 35.69 11.93 -7.53
N ALA A 18 36.08 13.04 -6.91
CA ALA A 18 35.53 13.47 -5.62
C ALA A 18 34.01 13.73 -5.72
N ILE A 19 33.54 14.40 -6.79
CA ILE A 19 32.10 14.65 -7.01
C ILE A 19 31.34 13.33 -7.19
N ALA A 20 31.85 12.40 -7.99
CA ALA A 20 31.22 11.10 -8.19
C ALA A 20 31.14 10.29 -6.89
N VAL A 21 32.19 10.30 -6.07
CA VAL A 21 32.19 9.63 -4.76
C VAL A 21 31.18 10.27 -3.82
N ILE A 22 31.13 11.60 -3.73
CA ILE A 22 30.17 12.31 -2.88
C ILE A 22 28.72 12.00 -3.32
N GLY A 23 28.45 12.03 -4.63
CA GLY A 23 27.14 11.67 -5.18
C GLY A 23 26.71 10.25 -4.81
N SER A 24 27.63 9.28 -4.94
CA SER A 24 27.39 7.89 -4.55
C SER A 24 27.13 7.72 -3.06
N VAL A 25 27.87 8.44 -2.20
CA VAL A 25 27.67 8.40 -0.75
C VAL A 25 26.32 8.99 -0.35
N ILE A 26 25.90 10.10 -0.98
CA ILE A 26 24.58 10.71 -0.73
C ILE A 26 23.47 9.77 -1.19
N ALA A 27 23.58 9.18 -2.38
CA ALA A 27 22.60 8.22 -2.89
C ALA A 27 22.50 6.98 -1.98
N ALA A 28 23.64 6.44 -1.54
CA ALA A 28 23.67 5.33 -0.59
C ALA A 28 23.09 5.72 0.77
N ALA A 29 23.37 6.93 1.29
CA ALA A 29 22.81 7.41 2.54
C ALA A 29 21.29 7.60 2.46
N LEU A 30 20.77 8.10 1.34
CA LEU A 30 19.33 8.22 1.09
C LEU A 30 18.68 6.84 0.97
N TRP A 31 19.28 5.90 0.25
CA TRP A 31 18.78 4.53 0.12
C TRP A 31 18.79 3.80 1.47
N ILE A 32 19.87 3.94 2.24
CA ILE A 32 20.00 3.38 3.58
C ILE A 32 19.02 4.04 4.55
N SER A 33 18.80 5.35 4.50
CA SER A 33 17.80 6.02 5.35
C SER A 33 16.39 5.54 5.02
N GLN A 34 16.06 5.38 3.73
CA GLN A 34 14.78 4.85 3.29
C GLN A 34 14.55 3.38 3.69
N HIS A 35 15.61 2.59 3.87
CA HIS A 35 15.53 1.18 4.29
C HIS A 35 15.76 0.95 5.79
N ARG A 36 16.37 1.90 6.51
CA ARG A 36 16.61 1.80 7.96
C ARG A 36 15.36 2.03 8.81
N ASP A 37 14.28 2.55 8.21
CA ASP A 37 12.98 2.70 8.86
C ASP A 37 12.12 1.42 8.85
N ALA A 38 12.72 0.25 8.58
CA ALA A 38 12.14 -1.06 8.91
C ALA A 38 12.07 -1.32 10.43
N GLY A 39 11.86 -0.26 11.22
CA GLY A 39 11.42 -0.37 12.60
C GLY A 39 9.98 -0.89 12.62
N THR A 40 9.62 -1.60 13.68
CA THR A 40 8.22 -1.96 13.93
C THR A 40 7.33 -0.73 13.72
N PRO A 41 6.27 -0.82 12.90
CA PRO A 41 5.42 0.33 12.64
C PRO A 41 4.92 0.98 13.93
N SER A 42 4.77 2.30 13.91
CA SER A 42 4.27 3.02 15.07
C SER A 42 2.83 2.61 15.37
N ALA A 43 2.40 2.77 16.62
CA ALA A 43 1.00 2.54 17.00
C ALA A 43 0.02 3.42 16.20
N SER A 44 0.46 4.63 15.81
CA SER A 44 -0.31 5.53 14.95
C SER A 44 -0.49 4.95 13.54
N ASP A 45 0.59 4.45 12.93
CA ASP A 45 0.52 3.82 11.61
C ASP A 45 -0.41 2.61 11.62
N CYS A 46 -0.28 1.74 12.64
CA CYS A 46 -1.18 0.60 12.78
C CYS A 46 -2.63 1.00 13.06
N GLY A 47 -2.88 2.15 13.68
CA GLY A 47 -4.22 2.72 13.83
C GLY A 47 -4.85 3.05 12.47
N VAL A 48 -4.07 3.66 11.56
CA VAL A 48 -4.51 3.96 10.20
C VAL A 48 -4.85 2.68 9.43
N VAL A 49 -3.98 1.67 9.47
CA VAL A 49 -4.23 0.38 8.80
C VAL A 49 -5.50 -0.28 9.36
N ALA A 50 -5.69 -0.27 10.69
CA ALA A 50 -6.86 -0.86 11.32
C ALA A 50 -8.17 -0.17 10.92
N ASP A 51 -8.15 1.15 10.76
CA ASP A 51 -9.31 1.92 10.30
C ASP A 51 -9.72 1.56 8.85
N VAL A 52 -8.76 1.33 7.96
CA VAL A 52 -9.05 0.84 6.61
C VAL A 52 -9.57 -0.60 6.64
N ALA A 53 -8.95 -1.48 7.44
CA ALA A 53 -9.37 -2.87 7.59
C ALA A 53 -10.81 -3.01 8.13
N GLN A 54 -11.24 -2.08 8.98
CA GLN A 54 -12.60 -2.04 9.49
C GLN A 54 -13.63 -1.73 8.40
N ASP A 55 -13.37 -0.71 7.58
CA ASP A 55 -14.25 -0.38 6.46
C ASP A 55 -14.27 -1.49 5.41
N TRP A 56 -13.12 -2.14 5.16
CA TRP A 56 -13.07 -3.30 4.27
C TRP A 56 -13.97 -4.44 4.75
N ARG A 57 -13.97 -4.75 6.06
CA ARG A 57 -14.89 -5.75 6.63
C ARG A 57 -16.36 -5.35 6.44
N ALA A 58 -16.70 -4.09 6.67
CA ALA A 58 -18.07 -3.60 6.48
C ALA A 58 -18.51 -3.69 5.00
N VAL A 59 -17.62 -3.35 4.06
CA VAL A 59 -17.87 -3.53 2.63
C VAL A 59 -18.08 -5.02 2.32
N GLY A 60 -17.20 -5.90 2.80
CA GLY A 60 -17.33 -7.35 2.58
C GLY A 60 -18.61 -7.96 3.15
N GLU A 61 -19.04 -7.55 4.35
CA GLU A 61 -20.33 -7.94 4.92
C GLU A 61 -21.50 -7.49 4.03
N ALA A 62 -21.45 -6.25 3.54
CA ALA A 62 -22.48 -5.71 2.67
C ALA A 62 -22.51 -6.38 1.28
N SER A 63 -21.35 -6.70 0.70
CA SER A 63 -21.22 -7.44 -0.56
C SER A 63 -21.75 -8.87 -0.41
N ASN A 64 -21.40 -9.56 0.68
CA ASN A 64 -21.91 -10.90 0.97
C ASN A 64 -23.43 -10.89 1.14
N ALA A 65 -23.98 -9.89 1.84
CA ALA A 65 -25.42 -9.72 2.00
C ALA A 65 -26.11 -9.47 0.65
N ALA A 66 -25.52 -8.65 -0.23
CA ALA A 66 -26.03 -8.42 -1.58
C ALA A 66 -26.01 -9.70 -2.42
N ALA A 67 -24.93 -10.49 -2.38
CA ALA A 67 -24.81 -11.75 -3.11
C ALA A 67 -25.89 -12.79 -2.73
N MET A 68 -26.46 -12.69 -1.53
CA MET A 68 -27.57 -13.56 -1.08
C MET A 68 -28.95 -13.11 -1.58
N GLN A 69 -29.08 -11.90 -2.13
CA GLN A 69 -30.34 -11.34 -2.58
C GLN A 69 -30.53 -11.54 -4.09
N PRO A 70 -31.63 -12.17 -4.55
CA PRO A 70 -31.90 -12.33 -5.98
C PRO A 70 -31.97 -10.99 -6.70
N GLY A 71 -31.16 -10.82 -7.75
CA GLY A 71 -31.14 -9.62 -8.58
C GLY A 71 -30.44 -8.41 -7.96
N ALA A 72 -29.86 -8.54 -6.76
CA ALA A 72 -29.01 -7.49 -6.23
C ALA A 72 -27.68 -7.43 -6.99
N ALA A 73 -27.27 -6.21 -7.34
CA ALA A 73 -25.98 -5.93 -7.94
C ALA A 73 -25.01 -5.43 -6.86
N GLU A 74 -23.74 -5.82 -7.00
CA GLU A 74 -22.67 -5.24 -6.20
C GLU A 74 -22.57 -3.74 -6.47
N ASP A 75 -22.43 -2.93 -5.41
CA ASP A 75 -22.28 -1.49 -5.53
C ASP A 75 -20.79 -1.13 -5.76
N PRO A 76 -20.39 -0.74 -6.99
CA PRO A 76 -19.00 -0.45 -7.30
C PRO A 76 -18.45 0.75 -6.53
N GLU A 77 -19.31 1.67 -6.07
CA GLU A 77 -18.87 2.88 -5.39
C GLU A 77 -18.38 2.60 -3.96
N ARG A 78 -18.82 1.52 -3.34
CA ARG A 78 -18.27 1.06 -2.04
C ARG A 78 -16.81 0.66 -2.17
N TRP A 79 -16.47 -0.07 -3.22
CA TRP A 79 -15.10 -0.48 -3.50
C TRP A 79 -14.22 0.71 -3.91
N ALA A 80 -14.75 1.62 -4.73
CA ALA A 80 -14.03 2.83 -5.12
C ALA A 80 -13.73 3.75 -3.92
N ALA A 81 -14.70 3.94 -3.01
CA ALA A 81 -14.50 4.71 -1.79
C ALA A 81 -13.44 4.08 -0.87
N LEU A 82 -13.42 2.75 -0.78
CA LEU A 82 -12.40 2.02 -0.01
C LEU A 82 -11.02 2.11 -0.66
N ALA A 83 -10.93 2.09 -1.99
CA ALA A 83 -9.69 2.33 -2.73
C ALA A 83 -9.12 3.72 -2.42
N ASP A 84 -9.96 4.75 -2.46
CA ASP A 84 -9.58 6.12 -2.13
C ASP A 84 -9.16 6.27 -0.67
N LYS A 85 -9.85 5.60 0.26
CA LYS A 85 -9.45 5.55 1.67
C LYS A 85 -8.06 4.94 1.82
N SER A 86 -7.79 3.82 1.16
CA SER A 86 -6.47 3.17 1.15
C SER A 86 -5.37 4.05 0.56
N ARG A 87 -5.64 4.79 -0.53
CA ARG A 87 -4.68 5.77 -1.07
C ARG A 87 -4.34 6.86 -0.07
N ARG A 88 -5.34 7.43 0.61
CA ARG A 88 -5.13 8.45 1.64
C ARG A 88 -4.34 7.88 2.83
N ALA A 89 -4.69 6.68 3.28
CA ALA A 89 -4.00 5.97 4.34
C ALA A 89 -2.51 5.73 4.01
N ALA A 90 -2.21 5.31 2.78
CA ALA A 90 -0.84 5.11 2.32
C ALA A 90 0.01 6.40 2.39
N ASN A 91 -0.61 7.56 2.22
CA ASN A 91 0.06 8.86 2.34
C ASN A 91 0.16 9.37 3.78
N SER A 92 -0.56 8.77 4.74
CA SER A 92 -0.54 9.18 6.14
C SER A 92 0.33 8.32 7.04
N VAL A 93 0.77 7.14 6.58
CA VAL A 93 1.68 6.28 7.34
C VAL A 93 3.14 6.67 7.10
N SER A 94 3.96 6.49 8.13
CA SER A 94 5.40 6.78 8.09
C SER A 94 6.23 5.59 7.58
N ALA A 95 5.80 4.36 7.89
CA ALA A 95 6.51 3.14 7.50
C ALA A 95 6.39 2.86 5.98
N PRO A 96 7.51 2.73 5.24
CA PRO A 96 7.49 2.50 3.79
C PRO A 96 6.74 1.24 3.36
N ASP A 97 6.88 0.15 4.12
CA ASP A 97 6.23 -1.13 3.81
C ASP A 97 4.71 -1.02 3.95
N LEU A 98 4.22 -0.36 5.02
CA LEU A 98 2.79 -0.10 5.19
C LEU A 98 2.23 0.77 4.05
N LYS A 99 2.99 1.77 3.61
CA LYS A 99 2.61 2.59 2.45
C LYS A 99 2.47 1.75 1.18
N SER A 100 3.41 0.85 0.93
CA SER A 100 3.38 -0.06 -0.23
C SER A 100 2.18 -1.00 -0.17
N ASP A 101 1.93 -1.62 0.98
CA ASP A 101 0.85 -2.58 1.12
C ASP A 101 -0.54 -1.90 1.12
N LEU A 102 -0.69 -0.71 1.71
CA LEU A 102 -1.91 0.10 1.59
C LEU A 102 -2.16 0.58 0.15
N THR A 103 -1.09 0.88 -0.61
CA THR A 103 -1.21 1.17 -2.04
C THR A 103 -1.69 -0.06 -2.81
N SER A 104 -1.22 -1.26 -2.43
CA SER A 104 -1.67 -2.52 -3.03
C SER A 104 -3.15 -2.80 -2.73
N TRP A 105 -3.62 -2.51 -1.51
CA TRP A 105 -5.04 -2.49 -1.19
C TRP A 105 -5.83 -1.51 -2.06
N ALA A 106 -5.35 -0.28 -2.22
CA ALA A 106 -6.02 0.70 -3.07
C ALA A 106 -6.21 0.21 -4.51
N ILE A 107 -5.16 -0.34 -5.12
CA ILE A 107 -5.22 -0.90 -6.48
C ILE A 107 -6.21 -2.07 -6.54
N GLY A 108 -6.18 -2.96 -5.55
CA GLY A 108 -7.09 -4.11 -5.51
C GLY A 108 -8.55 -3.70 -5.32
N PHE A 109 -8.83 -2.70 -4.50
CA PHE A 109 -10.19 -2.21 -4.29
C PHE A 109 -10.72 -1.46 -5.53
N ASP A 110 -9.89 -0.68 -6.22
CA ASP A 110 -10.27 -0.10 -7.52
C ASP A 110 -10.61 -1.20 -8.53
N GLU A 111 -9.87 -2.29 -8.52
CA GLU A 111 -10.13 -3.43 -9.42
C GLU A 111 -11.44 -4.15 -9.08
N PHE A 112 -11.79 -4.30 -7.79
CA PHE A 112 -13.12 -4.79 -7.41
C PHE A 112 -14.24 -3.86 -7.88
N ALA A 113 -14.05 -2.54 -7.77
CA ALA A 113 -15.01 -1.57 -8.30
C ALA A 113 -15.21 -1.76 -9.82
N ASN A 114 -14.12 -1.97 -10.57
CA ASN A 114 -14.19 -2.20 -12.01
C ASN A 114 -14.87 -3.53 -12.35
N ILE A 115 -14.56 -4.61 -11.62
CA ILE A 115 -15.23 -5.91 -11.78
C ILE A 115 -16.75 -5.76 -11.54
N ALA A 116 -17.15 -5.03 -10.50
CA ALA A 116 -18.55 -4.77 -10.20
C ALA A 116 -19.23 -3.95 -11.32
N ARG A 117 -18.56 -2.93 -11.88
CA ARG A 117 -19.05 -2.15 -13.04
C ARG A 117 -19.18 -2.99 -14.31
N ASP A 118 -18.42 -4.08 -14.42
CA ASP A 118 -18.43 -5.01 -15.54
C ASP A 118 -19.44 -6.16 -15.37
N THR A 119 -20.26 -6.12 -14.31
CA THR A 119 -21.37 -7.05 -14.14
C THR A 119 -22.32 -6.98 -15.33
N GLY A 120 -22.66 -8.15 -15.89
CA GLY A 120 -23.48 -8.26 -17.10
C GLY A 120 -22.76 -7.89 -18.41
N LYS A 121 -21.46 -7.57 -18.35
CA LYS A 121 -20.63 -7.30 -19.54
C LYS A 121 -19.62 -8.42 -19.74
N GLY A 122 -19.48 -8.87 -21.00
CA GLY A 122 -18.49 -9.87 -21.41
C GLY A 122 -18.69 -11.27 -20.80
N PRO A 123 -17.72 -12.17 -21.03
CA PRO A 123 -17.76 -13.54 -20.49
C PRO A 123 -17.65 -13.58 -18.96
N GLU A 124 -18.54 -14.34 -18.32
CA GLU A 124 -18.60 -14.44 -16.85
C GLU A 124 -17.37 -15.13 -16.26
N ASP A 125 -16.87 -16.18 -16.92
CA ASP A 125 -15.68 -16.94 -16.53
C ASP A 125 -14.43 -16.05 -16.49
N VAL A 126 -14.26 -15.18 -17.49
CA VAL A 126 -13.16 -14.21 -17.54
C VAL A 126 -13.27 -13.21 -16.38
N ARG A 127 -14.47 -12.69 -16.09
CA ARG A 127 -14.70 -11.78 -14.96
C ARG A 127 -14.47 -12.46 -13.62
N PHE A 128 -14.90 -13.71 -13.46
CA PHE A 128 -14.69 -14.49 -12.25
C PHE A 128 -13.20 -14.77 -12.01
N GLN A 129 -12.45 -15.13 -13.06
CA GLN A 129 -11.01 -15.33 -12.97
C GLN A 129 -10.30 -14.03 -12.53
N ARG A 130 -10.69 -12.89 -13.10
CA ARG A 130 -10.20 -11.57 -12.69
C ARG A 130 -10.48 -11.27 -11.22
N PHE A 131 -11.68 -11.60 -10.73
CA PHE A 131 -12.04 -11.49 -9.31
C PHE A 131 -11.15 -12.35 -8.41
N VAL A 132 -10.93 -13.62 -8.77
CA VAL A 132 -10.09 -14.54 -8.01
C VAL A 132 -8.65 -14.03 -7.94
N ASP A 133 -8.10 -13.59 -9.07
CA ASP A 133 -6.71 -13.12 -9.10
C ASP A 133 -6.53 -11.79 -8.36
N ASN A 134 -7.52 -10.91 -8.41
CA ASN A 134 -7.52 -9.71 -7.58
C ASN A 134 -7.62 -10.02 -6.08
N SER A 135 -8.48 -10.97 -5.71
CA SER A 135 -8.63 -11.41 -4.31
C SER A 135 -7.32 -11.96 -3.74
N LYS A 136 -6.55 -12.73 -4.53
CA LYS A 136 -5.21 -13.21 -4.11
C LYS A 136 -4.25 -12.06 -3.82
N LYS A 137 -4.23 -11.02 -4.67
CA LYS A 137 -3.36 -9.85 -4.48
C LYS A 137 -3.74 -9.08 -3.22
N VAL A 138 -5.04 -8.86 -3.00
CA VAL A 138 -5.53 -8.21 -1.78
C VAL A 138 -5.18 -9.03 -0.54
N ALA A 139 -5.37 -10.36 -0.57
CA ALA A 139 -5.01 -11.25 0.53
C ALA A 139 -3.51 -11.18 0.86
N GLN A 140 -2.63 -11.20 -0.15
CA GLN A 140 -1.18 -11.08 0.06
C GLN A 140 -0.79 -9.76 0.74
N ALA A 141 -1.42 -8.64 0.37
CA ALA A 141 -1.21 -7.36 1.04
C ALA A 141 -1.75 -7.39 2.48
N THR A 142 -2.91 -8.00 2.69
CA THR A 142 -3.51 -8.19 4.02
C THR A 142 -2.60 -8.98 4.95
N ASP A 143 -2.01 -10.08 4.49
CA ASP A 143 -1.12 -10.90 5.30
C ASP A 143 0.10 -10.10 5.80
N LYS A 144 0.68 -9.27 4.94
CA LYS A 144 1.81 -8.39 5.29
C LYS A 144 1.39 -7.29 6.28
N LEU A 145 0.26 -6.64 6.02
CA LEU A 145 -0.30 -5.64 6.92
C LEU A 145 -0.63 -6.25 8.29
N GLN A 146 -1.12 -7.49 8.34
CA GLN A 146 -1.40 -8.19 9.60
C GLN A 146 -0.11 -8.56 10.33
N ALA A 147 0.92 -9.03 9.62
CA ALA A 147 2.22 -9.32 10.21
C ALA A 147 2.85 -8.06 10.83
N ALA A 148 2.71 -6.92 10.17
CA ALA A 148 3.22 -5.64 10.62
C ALA A 148 2.35 -5.00 11.74
N CYS A 149 1.03 -5.16 11.65
CA CYS A 149 0.02 -4.57 12.54
C CYS A 149 -1.02 -5.62 12.97
N PRO A 150 -0.74 -6.45 13.99
CA PRO A 150 -1.59 -7.61 14.33
C PRO A 150 -3.05 -7.29 14.72
N LYS A 151 -3.31 -6.06 15.18
CA LYS A 151 -4.65 -5.64 15.65
C LYS A 151 -5.66 -5.41 14.52
N ILE A 152 -5.25 -5.44 13.25
CA ILE A 152 -6.18 -5.23 12.12
C ILE A 152 -7.24 -6.35 12.02
N ALA A 153 -6.89 -7.55 12.52
CA ALA A 153 -7.77 -8.70 12.60
C ALA A 153 -8.84 -8.59 13.69
N THR A 154 -8.73 -7.61 14.60
CA THR A 154 -9.71 -7.43 15.68
C THR A 154 -10.88 -6.58 15.19
N PRO A 155 -12.13 -7.08 15.27
CA PRO A 155 -13.32 -6.26 15.07
C PRO A 155 -13.35 -5.08 16.04
N ARG A 156 -14.01 -3.98 15.66
CA ARG A 156 -14.25 -2.88 16.61
C ARG A 156 -15.09 -3.45 17.75
N ALA A 157 -14.71 -3.19 19.00
CA ALA A 157 -15.59 -3.49 20.12
C ALA A 157 -16.89 -2.74 19.90
N SER A 158 -18.01 -3.46 19.75
CA SER A 158 -19.33 -2.86 19.69
C SER A 158 -19.52 -2.10 21.00
N ASN A 159 -19.60 -0.77 20.94
CA ASN A 159 -20.09 0.00 22.07
C ASN A 159 -21.57 -0.36 22.23
N SER A 160 -21.86 -1.40 23.01
CA SER A 160 -23.17 -1.63 23.60
C SER A 160 -23.39 -0.52 24.62
N SER A 161 -23.81 0.66 24.16
CA SER A 161 -24.47 1.62 25.05
C SER A 161 -25.88 1.10 25.27
N ALA A 162 -26.07 0.39 26.37
CA ALA A 162 -27.38 0.19 26.96
C ALA A 162 -28.00 1.57 27.23
N GLY A 163 -29.17 1.80 26.64
CA GLY A 163 -30.11 2.87 26.95
C GLY A 163 -31.48 2.25 27.10
#